data_AF-A0A5D2MJQ9-F1
#
_entry.id   AF-A0A5D2MJQ9-F1
#
_cell.length_a   1.000
_cell.length_b   1.000
_cell.length_c   1.000
_cell.angle_alpha   90.00
_cell.angle_beta   90.00
_cell.angle_gamma   90.00
#
_symmetry.space_group_name_H-M   'P 1'
#
loop_
_entity.id
_entity.type
_entity.pdbx_description
1 polymer ?
#
loop_
_entity_poly.entity_id
_entity_poly.type
_entity_poly.pdbx_seq_one_letter_code
_entity_poly.pdbx_strand_id
1 'polypeptide(L)'
;MLPPLLKLLRGIHSLWSPSVFQMLPGEIKAAMSMSDVEQSSLLGGGNPKLSKGALTFVDGSQFDMNKEGYIKPNEADIQNWLKGIRDSGYNVLGLSTTIGDPFFKCIDIDFVSLTLIENIQSMEFRHTRLLVHSILILLIKSCPLDMWEVWLERLLHPLFIHCQQALSCSWSSLLHEGRAKVPDNHGILTGSDLKVEVMEETLLRDLTREICSLLSTIASPGLNASLPSLEHAGHVGRADTSSLKDLDAFASSSMVNFLLKHKSLAIPVLQISLEAFSWTDSEAVTKVCAFSAAVVLLAIFTNNVDLMEYVSRDLFSAVIQGLALESNAVISADLVSLSRDIFIYLCNRDPGPWKILLSLPCISPNDLHAFEEALTKTASPKEQKQLMKSFLLLATGNNLKALAAQKCVNIITNVTDKHSIFH
;
A
#
# COMPACT_ATOMS: atom_id res chain seq x y z
N MET A 1 -17.03 -17.29 -20.24
CA MET A 1 -16.98 -15.81 -20.25
C MET A 1 -15.61 -15.27 -19.85
N LEU A 2 -14.93 -15.84 -18.85
CA LEU A 2 -13.59 -15.38 -18.43
C LEU A 2 -12.51 -15.42 -19.53
N PRO A 3 -12.36 -16.47 -20.35
CA PRO A 3 -11.25 -16.49 -21.31
C PRO A 3 -11.32 -15.38 -22.37
N PRO A 4 -12.48 -15.11 -23.02
CA PRO A 4 -12.61 -13.93 -23.89
C PRO A 4 -12.35 -12.60 -23.18
N LEU A 5 -12.81 -12.44 -21.94
CA LEU A 5 -12.59 -11.23 -21.16
C LEU A 5 -11.09 -10.99 -20.88
N LEU A 6 -10.36 -12.03 -20.49
CA LEU A 6 -8.91 -11.93 -20.25
C LEU A 6 -8.16 -11.53 -21.53
N LYS A 7 -8.52 -12.09 -22.71
CA LYS A 7 -7.94 -11.65 -23.99
C LYS A 7 -8.18 -10.16 -24.25
N LEU A 8 -9.40 -9.70 -23.98
CA LEU A 8 -9.77 -8.29 -24.15
C LEU A 8 -8.97 -7.40 -23.21
N LEU A 9 -8.89 -7.74 -21.92
CA LEU A 9 -8.11 -6.98 -20.93
C LEU A 9 -6.62 -6.92 -21.28
N ARG A 10 -6.02 -8.04 -21.72
CA ARG A 10 -4.63 -8.06 -22.18
C ARG A 10 -4.43 -7.13 -23.37
N GLY A 11 -5.37 -7.13 -24.31
CA GLY A 11 -5.39 -6.19 -25.43
C GLY A 11 -5.44 -4.73 -24.97
N ILE A 12 -6.32 -4.40 -24.02
CA ILE A 12 -6.42 -3.05 -23.43
C ILE A 12 -5.11 -2.64 -22.74
N HIS A 13 -4.49 -3.51 -21.95
CA HIS A 13 -3.21 -3.21 -21.28
C HIS A 13 -2.09 -2.95 -22.30
N SER A 14 -2.06 -3.72 -23.38
CA SER A 14 -1.02 -3.61 -24.41
C SER A 14 -1.03 -2.26 -25.13
N LEU A 15 -2.15 -1.51 -25.13
CA LEU A 15 -2.24 -0.19 -25.77
C LEU A 15 -1.24 0.82 -25.22
N TRP A 16 -0.89 0.69 -23.93
CA TRP A 16 0.09 1.56 -23.28
C TRP A 16 1.55 1.11 -23.50
N SER A 17 1.80 -0.06 -24.08
CA SER A 17 3.16 -0.48 -24.41
C SER A 17 3.75 0.45 -25.48
N PRO A 18 5.05 0.84 -25.40
CA PRO A 18 5.63 1.80 -26.34
C PRO A 18 5.51 1.36 -27.81
N SER A 19 5.69 0.07 -28.09
CA SER A 19 5.60 -0.49 -29.44
C SER A 19 4.19 -0.40 -30.03
N VAL A 20 3.16 -0.66 -29.23
CA VAL A 20 1.76 -0.57 -29.69
C VAL A 20 1.34 0.88 -29.77
N PHE A 21 1.63 1.67 -28.73
CA PHE A 21 1.26 3.08 -28.65
C PHE A 21 1.71 3.85 -29.90
N GLN A 22 2.95 3.65 -30.36
CA GLN A 22 3.46 4.32 -31.56
C GLN A 22 2.61 4.05 -32.81
N MET A 23 2.06 2.84 -32.95
CA MET A 23 1.25 2.43 -34.10
C MET A 23 -0.22 2.87 -34.02
N LEU A 24 -0.68 3.39 -32.88
CA LEU A 24 -2.08 3.79 -32.70
C LEU A 24 -2.43 5.05 -33.51
N PRO A 25 -3.66 5.13 -34.07
CA PRO A 25 -4.23 6.36 -34.62
C PRO A 25 -4.23 7.51 -33.61
N GLY A 26 -4.17 8.75 -34.11
CA GLY A 26 -4.17 9.95 -33.27
C GLY A 26 -5.40 10.05 -32.36
N GLU A 27 -6.57 9.66 -32.86
CA GLU A 27 -7.82 9.64 -32.10
C GLU A 27 -7.77 8.68 -30.91
N ILE A 28 -7.14 7.51 -31.06
CA ILE A 28 -6.99 6.55 -29.97
C ILE A 28 -5.97 7.07 -28.95
N LYS A 29 -4.84 7.64 -29.41
CA LYS A 29 -3.83 8.24 -28.53
C LYS A 29 -4.41 9.37 -27.68
N ALA A 30 -5.26 10.21 -28.27
CA ALA A 30 -5.95 11.28 -27.56
C ALA A 30 -6.90 10.70 -26.51
N ALA A 31 -7.73 9.70 -26.89
CA ALA A 31 -8.66 9.05 -25.97
C ALA A 31 -8.01 8.30 -24.79
N MET A 32 -6.69 8.10 -24.81
CA MET A 32 -5.96 7.48 -23.68
C MET A 32 -5.62 8.47 -22.57
N SER A 33 -5.68 9.79 -22.79
CA SER A 33 -5.45 10.78 -21.72
C SER A 33 -6.55 10.74 -20.66
N MET A 34 -6.33 11.41 -19.54
CA MET A 34 -7.37 11.59 -18.51
C MET A 34 -8.47 12.53 -18.99
N SER A 35 -9.74 12.19 -18.71
CA SER A 35 -10.89 13.03 -19.04
C SER A 35 -10.98 14.25 -18.11
N ASP A 36 -11.64 15.32 -18.55
CA ASP A 36 -11.86 16.52 -17.71
C ASP A 36 -12.52 16.19 -16.36
N VAL A 37 -13.39 15.18 -16.33
CA VAL A 37 -14.05 14.71 -15.10
C VAL A 37 -13.03 14.07 -14.15
N GLU A 38 -12.11 13.24 -14.67
CA GLU A 38 -11.05 12.62 -13.89
C GLU A 38 -10.07 13.67 -13.37
N GLN A 39 -9.68 14.62 -14.22
CA GLN A 39 -8.80 15.71 -13.83
C GLN A 39 -9.41 16.59 -12.74
N SER A 40 -10.70 16.93 -12.87
CA SER A 40 -11.44 17.70 -11.87
C SER A 40 -11.52 16.95 -10.54
N SER A 41 -11.75 15.63 -10.58
CA SER A 41 -11.79 14.78 -9.38
C SER A 41 -10.45 14.75 -8.64
N LEU A 42 -9.32 14.70 -9.36
CA LEU A 42 -7.98 14.72 -8.76
C LEU A 42 -7.66 16.07 -8.11
N LEU A 43 -8.16 17.17 -8.66
CA LEU A 43 -7.96 18.52 -8.14
C LEU A 43 -8.89 18.88 -6.96
N GLY A 44 -9.68 17.93 -6.45
CA GLY A 44 -10.67 18.18 -5.39
C GLY A 44 -11.88 18.99 -5.86
N GLY A 45 -12.05 19.15 -7.17
CA GLY A 45 -13.26 19.71 -7.76
C GLY A 45 -14.42 18.74 -7.51
N GLY A 46 -15.43 19.16 -6.75
CA GLY A 46 -16.66 18.38 -6.61
C GLY A 46 -17.25 18.08 -7.99
N ASN A 47 -17.87 16.90 -8.14
CA ASN A 47 -18.51 16.48 -9.39
C ASN A 47 -19.25 17.67 -10.02
N PRO A 48 -18.87 18.13 -11.24
CA PRO A 48 -19.69 19.08 -11.95
C PRO A 48 -21.07 18.44 -12.02
N LYS A 49 -22.08 19.14 -11.47
CA LYS A 49 -23.46 18.64 -11.41
C LYS A 49 -23.77 18.00 -12.75
N LEU A 50 -23.92 16.67 -12.79
CA LEU A 50 -24.52 16.01 -13.93
C LEU A 50 -25.86 16.72 -14.12
N SER A 51 -25.98 17.49 -15.19
CA SER A 51 -27.31 17.74 -15.72
C SER A 51 -27.92 16.35 -15.93
N LYS A 52 -29.12 16.13 -15.39
CA LYS A 52 -29.85 14.87 -15.53
C LYS A 52 -30.09 14.61 -17.03
N GLY A 53 -29.11 14.02 -17.71
CA GLY A 53 -29.31 13.26 -18.93
C GLY A 53 -29.83 11.91 -18.48
N ALA A 54 -31.16 11.77 -18.49
CA ALA A 54 -31.81 10.52 -18.17
C ALA A 54 -31.22 9.40 -19.05
N LEU A 55 -30.82 8.30 -18.43
CA LEU A 55 -30.79 6.99 -19.07
C LEU A 55 -32.24 6.58 -19.39
N THR A 56 -32.82 7.23 -20.38
CA THR A 56 -34.05 6.79 -21.01
C THR A 56 -33.65 5.98 -22.23
N PHE A 57 -33.74 4.66 -22.10
CA PHE A 57 -34.12 3.81 -23.24
C PHE A 57 -35.51 4.29 -23.67
N VAL A 58 -35.57 5.25 -24.59
CA VAL A 58 -36.81 5.63 -25.26
C VAL A 58 -36.67 5.19 -26.71
N ASP A 59 -37.43 4.14 -26.99
CA ASP A 59 -37.89 3.74 -28.31
C ASP A 59 -38.51 4.95 -29.04
N GLY A 60 -38.01 5.21 -30.25
CA GLY A 60 -38.60 6.10 -31.26
C GLY A 60 -38.84 7.57 -30.89
N SER A 61 -38.05 8.49 -31.48
CA SER A 61 -38.57 9.45 -32.47
C SER A 61 -37.58 10.56 -32.86
N GLN A 62 -37.49 10.75 -34.19
CA GLN A 62 -37.06 11.91 -34.97
C GLN A 62 -35.62 12.43 -34.79
N PHE A 63 -34.71 11.85 -35.59
CA PHE A 63 -33.55 12.58 -36.10
C PHE A 63 -33.73 12.87 -37.59
N ASP A 64 -33.49 14.14 -37.92
CA ASP A 64 -33.50 14.70 -39.26
C ASP A 64 -32.71 13.86 -40.27
N MET A 65 -33.39 13.50 -41.35
CA MET A 65 -32.77 13.04 -42.59
C MET A 65 -31.99 14.21 -43.21
N ASN A 66 -30.71 14.34 -42.89
CA ASN A 66 -29.67 14.82 -43.80
C ASN A 66 -28.29 14.83 -43.13
N LYS A 67 -27.58 13.71 -43.23
CA LYS A 67 -26.14 13.59 -43.49
C LYS A 67 -25.77 12.11 -43.49
N GLU A 68 -25.80 11.49 -44.67
CA GLU A 68 -24.92 10.36 -44.96
C GLU A 68 -23.47 10.85 -44.74
N GLY A 69 -22.93 10.55 -43.56
CA GLY A 69 -21.57 10.88 -43.18
C GLY A 69 -21.22 10.02 -42.00
N TYR A 70 -20.29 9.09 -42.19
CA TYR A 70 -19.72 8.23 -41.14
C TYR A 70 -19.60 9.00 -39.82
N ILE A 71 -20.36 8.57 -38.79
CA ILE A 71 -20.22 9.07 -37.43
C ILE A 71 -18.83 8.63 -36.98
N LYS A 72 -17.83 9.51 -37.08
CA LYS A 72 -16.54 9.27 -36.42
C LYS A 72 -16.85 9.15 -34.92
N PRO A 73 -16.44 8.07 -34.23
CA PRO A 73 -16.58 8.00 -32.79
C PRO A 73 -15.87 9.22 -32.19
N ASN A 74 -16.55 9.91 -31.26
CA ASN A 74 -15.92 11.01 -30.54
C ASN A 74 -14.80 10.44 -29.65
N GLU A 75 -13.72 11.18 -29.44
CA GLU A 75 -12.62 10.80 -28.55
C GLU A 75 -13.13 10.36 -27.16
N ALA A 76 -14.12 11.07 -26.63
CA ALA A 76 -14.80 10.76 -25.38
C ALA A 76 -15.51 9.40 -25.40
N ASP A 77 -16.06 8.97 -26.54
CA ASP A 77 -16.73 7.68 -26.66
C ASP A 77 -15.71 6.54 -26.58
N ILE A 78 -14.57 6.69 -27.25
CA ILE A 78 -13.46 5.71 -27.21
C ILE A 78 -12.89 5.64 -25.79
N GLN A 79 -12.65 6.78 -25.16
CA GLN A 79 -12.14 6.88 -23.79
C GLN A 79 -13.08 6.18 -22.79
N ASN A 80 -14.37 6.49 -22.85
CA ASN A 80 -15.40 5.87 -22.00
C ASN A 80 -15.50 4.37 -22.26
N TRP A 81 -15.37 3.93 -23.50
CA TRP A 81 -15.38 2.52 -23.87
C TRP A 81 -14.16 1.77 -23.31
N LEU A 82 -12.95 2.31 -23.47
CA LEU A 82 -11.72 1.74 -22.91
C LEU A 82 -11.80 1.63 -21.38
N LYS A 83 -12.25 2.70 -20.73
CA LYS A 83 -12.49 2.73 -19.28
C LYS A 83 -13.54 1.72 -18.86
N GLY A 84 -14.69 1.69 -19.54
CA GLY A 84 -15.80 0.79 -19.24
C GLY A 84 -15.40 -0.69 -19.35
N ILE A 85 -14.59 -1.06 -20.35
CA ILE A 85 -14.04 -2.41 -20.46
C ILE A 85 -13.10 -2.73 -19.31
N ARG A 86 -12.16 -1.82 -18.99
CA ARG A 86 -11.20 -2.04 -17.90
C ARG A 86 -11.91 -2.19 -16.57
N ASP A 87 -12.71 -1.21 -16.18
CA ASP A 87 -13.34 -1.15 -14.86
C ASP A 87 -14.32 -2.32 -14.67
N SER A 88 -15.19 -2.57 -15.66
CA SER A 88 -16.13 -3.70 -15.59
C SER A 88 -15.40 -5.05 -15.64
N GLY A 89 -14.39 -5.16 -16.48
CA GLY A 89 -13.62 -6.39 -16.64
C GLY A 89 -12.81 -6.74 -15.38
N TYR A 90 -12.23 -5.73 -14.73
CA TYR A 90 -11.53 -5.89 -13.46
C TYR A 90 -12.49 -6.35 -12.36
N ASN A 91 -13.68 -5.74 -12.26
CA ASN A 91 -14.69 -6.15 -11.30
C ASN A 91 -15.15 -7.60 -11.52
N VAL A 92 -15.45 -7.98 -12.76
CA VAL A 92 -15.85 -9.36 -13.09
C VAL A 92 -14.75 -10.35 -12.72
N LEU A 93 -13.50 -10.06 -13.11
CA LEU A 93 -12.37 -10.95 -12.83
C LEU A 93 -12.10 -11.04 -11.32
N GLY A 94 -12.03 -9.91 -10.63
CA GLY A 94 -11.82 -9.84 -9.19
C GLY A 94 -12.88 -10.59 -8.41
N LEU A 95 -14.16 -10.37 -8.70
CA LEU A 95 -15.26 -11.10 -8.06
C LEU A 95 -15.20 -12.60 -8.39
N SER A 96 -14.77 -12.98 -9.59
CA SER A 96 -14.62 -14.39 -9.95
C SER A 96 -13.58 -15.12 -9.09
N THR A 97 -12.55 -14.42 -8.59
CA THR A 97 -11.58 -15.02 -7.67
C THR A 97 -12.20 -15.45 -6.35
N THR A 98 -13.29 -14.79 -5.93
CA THR A 98 -13.98 -15.08 -4.66
C THR A 98 -14.77 -16.38 -4.66
N ILE A 99 -14.91 -17.02 -5.83
CA ILE A 99 -15.50 -18.36 -5.97
C ILE A 99 -14.56 -19.43 -5.38
N GLY A 100 -13.27 -19.12 -5.20
CA GLY A 100 -12.28 -20.02 -4.59
C GLY A 100 -11.84 -21.13 -5.54
N ASP A 101 -11.81 -22.37 -5.05
CA ASP A 101 -11.31 -23.56 -5.77
C ASP A 101 -11.71 -23.66 -7.26
N PRO A 102 -12.99 -23.47 -7.65
CA PRO A 102 -13.38 -23.52 -9.05
C PRO A 102 -12.67 -22.49 -9.94
N PHE A 103 -12.30 -21.33 -9.40
CA PHE A 103 -11.49 -20.36 -10.13
C PHE A 103 -10.04 -20.84 -10.21
N PHE A 104 -9.38 -21.04 -9.06
CA PHE A 104 -7.94 -21.32 -8.99
C PHE A 104 -7.51 -22.66 -9.60
N LYS A 105 -8.40 -23.66 -9.62
CA LYS A 105 -8.12 -25.00 -10.16
C LYS A 105 -8.49 -25.17 -11.63
N CYS A 106 -9.41 -24.36 -12.16
CA CYS A 106 -9.94 -24.55 -13.53
C CYS A 106 -9.44 -23.51 -14.54
N ILE A 107 -8.93 -22.36 -14.09
CA ILE A 107 -8.36 -21.36 -14.99
C ILE A 107 -6.84 -21.48 -15.03
N ASP A 108 -6.27 -21.33 -16.23
CA ASP A 108 -4.84 -21.36 -16.43
C ASP A 108 -4.18 -20.07 -15.90
N ILE A 109 -3.32 -20.23 -14.90
CA ILE A 109 -2.55 -19.13 -14.30
C ILE A 109 -1.63 -18.45 -15.32
N ASP A 110 -1.07 -19.17 -16.31
CA ASP A 110 -0.21 -18.54 -17.31
C ASP A 110 -1.02 -17.53 -18.12
N PHE A 111 -2.27 -17.85 -18.41
CA PHE A 111 -3.17 -16.97 -19.12
C PHE A 111 -3.62 -15.76 -18.29
N VAL A 112 -3.86 -15.95 -16.99
CA VAL A 112 -4.16 -14.85 -16.06
C VAL A 112 -2.94 -13.95 -15.86
N SER A 113 -1.76 -14.51 -15.62
CA SER A 113 -0.51 -13.76 -15.42
C SER A 113 -0.16 -12.93 -16.65
N LEU A 114 -0.21 -13.53 -17.85
CA LEU A 114 -0.01 -12.79 -19.11
C LEU A 114 -1.01 -11.66 -19.28
N THR A 115 -2.24 -11.82 -18.80
CA THR A 115 -3.24 -10.75 -18.91
C THR A 115 -2.96 -9.61 -17.94
N LEU A 116 -2.67 -9.93 -16.68
CA LEU A 116 -2.61 -8.93 -15.61
C LEU A 116 -1.26 -8.21 -15.54
N ILE A 117 -0.16 -8.91 -15.83
CA ILE A 117 1.17 -8.45 -15.44
C ILE A 117 2.11 -8.24 -16.63
N GLU A 118 1.82 -8.77 -17.82
CA GLU A 118 2.68 -8.64 -19.01
C GLU A 118 3.08 -7.19 -19.33
N ASN A 119 2.14 -6.25 -19.23
CA ASN A 119 2.34 -4.85 -19.58
C ASN A 119 2.44 -3.92 -18.35
N ILE A 120 2.64 -4.47 -17.15
CA ILE A 120 2.56 -3.71 -15.89
C ILE A 120 3.49 -2.48 -15.88
N GLN A 121 4.68 -2.60 -16.46
CA GLN A 121 5.69 -1.54 -16.52
C GLN A 121 5.28 -0.35 -17.41
N SER A 122 4.35 -0.57 -18.34
CA SER A 122 3.84 0.46 -19.25
C SER A 122 2.51 1.06 -18.78
N MET A 123 1.87 0.48 -17.75
CA MET A 123 0.59 0.96 -17.25
C MET A 123 0.74 2.27 -16.46
N GLU A 124 -0.29 3.12 -16.57
CA GLU A 124 -0.40 4.34 -15.77
C GLU A 124 -0.72 4.02 -14.30
N PHE A 125 -0.37 4.91 -13.36
CA PHE A 125 -0.59 4.67 -11.93
C PHE A 125 -2.07 4.47 -11.63
N ARG A 126 -2.97 5.22 -12.28
CA ARG A 126 -4.42 5.03 -12.10
C ARG A 126 -4.90 3.64 -12.53
N HIS A 127 -4.28 3.00 -13.52
CA HIS A 127 -4.66 1.65 -13.96
C HIS A 127 -4.07 0.58 -13.04
N THR A 128 -2.80 0.73 -12.65
CA THR A 128 -2.14 -0.17 -11.70
C THR A 128 -2.87 -0.17 -10.36
N ARG A 129 -3.28 1.03 -9.90
CA ARG A 129 -4.12 1.21 -8.71
C ARG A 129 -5.42 0.40 -8.81
N LEU A 130 -6.15 0.52 -9.91
CA LEU A 130 -7.41 -0.21 -10.12
C LEU A 130 -7.22 -1.72 -10.22
N LEU A 131 -6.12 -2.17 -10.84
CA LEU A 131 -5.75 -3.59 -10.94
C LEU A 131 -5.51 -4.19 -9.55
N VAL A 132 -4.72 -3.49 -8.73
CA VAL A 132 -4.43 -3.90 -7.34
C VAL A 132 -5.73 -3.95 -6.53
N HIS A 133 -6.50 -2.86 -6.56
CA HIS A 133 -7.72 -2.72 -5.79
C HIS A 133 -8.78 -3.77 -6.13
N SER A 134 -9.08 -3.89 -7.43
CA SER A 134 -10.27 -4.61 -7.90
C SER A 134 -10.01 -6.08 -8.12
N ILE A 135 -8.76 -6.48 -8.42
CA ILE A 135 -8.42 -7.87 -8.71
C ILE A 135 -7.49 -8.43 -7.63
N LEU A 136 -6.31 -7.84 -7.42
CA LEU A 136 -5.26 -8.51 -6.65
C LEU A 136 -5.60 -8.62 -5.16
N ILE A 137 -6.22 -7.60 -4.55
CA ILE A 137 -6.66 -7.70 -3.15
C ILE A 137 -7.68 -8.84 -2.97
N LEU A 138 -8.65 -8.98 -3.87
CA LEU A 138 -9.63 -10.07 -3.82
C LEU A 138 -8.98 -11.43 -4.06
N LEU A 139 -8.08 -11.50 -5.06
CA LEU A 139 -7.35 -12.70 -5.41
C LEU A 139 -6.53 -13.22 -4.21
N ILE A 140 -5.77 -12.35 -3.54
CA ILE A 140 -4.99 -12.72 -2.35
C ILE A 140 -5.90 -13.22 -1.22
N LYS A 141 -7.03 -12.55 -0.99
CA LYS A 141 -7.97 -12.94 0.07
C LYS A 141 -8.62 -14.30 -0.18
N SER A 142 -8.79 -14.69 -1.45
CA SER A 142 -9.53 -15.88 -1.84
C SER A 142 -8.66 -17.03 -2.33
N CYS A 143 -7.34 -16.85 -2.46
CA CYS A 143 -6.42 -17.88 -2.95
C CYS A 143 -6.25 -19.02 -1.93
N PRO A 144 -6.56 -20.27 -2.30
CA PRO A 144 -6.33 -21.44 -1.45
C PRO A 144 -4.85 -21.61 -1.11
N LEU A 145 -4.55 -22.11 0.10
CA LEU A 145 -3.18 -22.28 0.61
C LEU A 145 -2.29 -23.13 -0.32
N ASP A 146 -2.84 -24.21 -0.89
CA ASP A 146 -2.15 -25.10 -1.82
C ASP A 146 -1.85 -24.44 -3.18
N MET A 147 -2.44 -23.28 -3.45
CA MET A 147 -2.29 -22.54 -4.70
C MET A 147 -1.36 -21.33 -4.59
N TRP A 148 -0.93 -20.94 -3.39
CA TRP A 148 -0.12 -19.73 -3.19
C TRP A 148 1.16 -19.71 -4.01
N GLU A 149 1.94 -20.81 -3.97
CA GLU A 149 3.19 -20.97 -4.72
C GLU A 149 2.97 -20.78 -6.24
N VAL A 150 1.92 -21.39 -6.78
CA VAL A 150 1.64 -21.38 -8.23
C VAL A 150 1.11 -20.01 -8.68
N TRP A 151 0.27 -19.39 -7.86
CA TRP A 151 -0.48 -18.20 -8.24
C TRP A 151 0.18 -16.89 -7.81
N LEU A 152 0.52 -16.78 -6.54
CA LEU A 152 0.85 -15.50 -5.94
C LEU A 152 2.25 -15.05 -6.33
N GLU A 153 3.25 -15.94 -6.37
CA GLU A 153 4.60 -15.53 -6.78
C GLU A 153 4.60 -14.95 -8.21
N ARG A 154 3.91 -15.63 -9.15
CA ARG A 154 3.83 -15.22 -10.56
C ARG A 154 3.16 -13.87 -10.78
N LEU A 155 2.21 -13.51 -9.92
CA LEU A 155 1.46 -12.26 -10.03
C LEU A 155 2.13 -11.12 -9.25
N LEU A 156 2.59 -11.43 -8.04
CA LEU A 156 3.10 -10.43 -7.11
C LEU A 156 4.54 -10.03 -7.41
N HIS A 157 5.37 -10.93 -7.96
CA HIS A 157 6.78 -10.61 -8.21
C HIS A 157 6.93 -9.42 -9.18
N PRO A 158 6.37 -9.44 -10.40
CA PRO A 158 6.61 -8.34 -11.32
C PRO A 158 5.86 -7.06 -10.89
N LEU A 159 4.73 -7.21 -10.18
CA LEU A 159 4.04 -6.08 -9.56
C LEU A 159 4.93 -5.36 -8.54
N PHE A 160 5.46 -6.08 -7.55
CA PHE A 160 6.22 -5.47 -6.47
C PHE A 160 7.54 -4.89 -6.95
N ILE A 161 8.21 -5.54 -7.91
CA ILE A 161 9.41 -4.96 -8.53
C ILE A 161 9.08 -3.63 -9.23
N HIS A 162 8.03 -3.61 -10.04
CA HIS A 162 7.63 -2.38 -10.73
C HIS A 162 7.20 -1.28 -9.76
N CYS A 163 6.32 -1.61 -8.80
CA CYS A 163 5.80 -0.63 -7.86
C CYS A 163 6.88 -0.12 -6.89
N GLN A 164 7.82 -0.96 -6.46
CA GLN A 164 8.95 -0.49 -5.66
C GLN A 164 9.72 0.57 -6.44
N GLN A 165 10.18 0.28 -7.66
CA GLN A 165 10.96 1.22 -8.46
C GLN A 165 10.19 2.50 -8.78
N ALA A 166 8.94 2.38 -9.24
CA ALA A 166 8.13 3.51 -9.64
C ALA A 166 7.81 4.44 -8.46
N LEU A 167 7.43 3.88 -7.31
CA LEU A 167 7.13 4.67 -6.12
C LEU A 167 8.39 5.33 -5.57
N SER A 168 9.51 4.61 -5.45
CA SER A 168 10.78 5.18 -4.98
C SER A 168 11.21 6.37 -5.86
N CYS A 169 11.17 6.21 -7.18
CA CYS A 169 11.54 7.27 -8.12
C CYS A 169 10.61 8.49 -8.01
N SER A 170 9.29 8.27 -8.02
CA SER A 170 8.32 9.37 -7.96
C SER A 170 8.30 10.08 -6.61
N TRP A 171 8.42 9.36 -5.49
CA TRP A 171 8.56 9.99 -4.17
C TRP A 171 9.86 10.75 -4.02
N SER A 172 10.98 10.20 -4.49
CA SER A 172 12.27 10.91 -4.51
C SER A 172 12.17 12.21 -5.32
N SER A 173 11.57 12.14 -6.52
CA SER A 173 11.35 13.32 -7.36
C SER A 173 10.43 14.34 -6.69
N LEU A 174 9.35 13.91 -6.03
CA LEU A 174 8.44 14.80 -5.31
C LEU A 174 9.15 15.50 -4.14
N LEU A 175 9.89 14.75 -3.33
CA LEU A 175 10.53 15.28 -2.12
C LEU A 175 11.72 16.21 -2.41
N HIS A 176 12.44 15.99 -3.53
CA HIS A 176 13.62 16.78 -3.88
C HIS A 176 13.36 17.87 -4.92
N GLU A 177 12.43 17.64 -5.84
CA GLU A 177 12.18 18.54 -6.98
C GLU A 177 10.77 19.15 -6.97
N GLY A 178 9.89 18.73 -6.05
CA GLY A 178 8.51 19.20 -5.99
C GLY A 178 7.61 18.64 -7.10
N ARG A 179 8.06 17.61 -7.84
CA ARG A 179 7.29 17.00 -8.94
C ARG A 179 7.36 15.50 -8.88
N ALA A 180 6.22 14.81 -8.88
CA ALA A 180 6.17 13.35 -8.80
C ALA A 180 6.47 12.65 -10.14
N LYS A 181 6.29 13.33 -11.28
CA LYS A 181 6.62 12.82 -12.63
C LYS A 181 6.03 11.42 -12.89
N VAL A 182 4.74 11.26 -12.58
CA VAL A 182 4.03 9.97 -12.75
C VAL A 182 3.82 9.68 -14.25
N PRO A 183 3.65 8.40 -14.65
CA PRO A 183 3.54 8.01 -16.07
C PRO A 183 2.21 8.39 -16.72
N ASP A 184 1.19 8.78 -15.93
CA ASP A 184 -0.14 9.10 -16.43
C ASP A 184 -0.14 10.26 -17.44
N ASN A 185 -0.89 10.10 -18.54
CA ASN A 185 -1.06 11.16 -19.52
C ASN A 185 -2.17 12.14 -19.11
N HIS A 186 -1.75 13.35 -18.70
CA HIS A 186 -2.64 14.42 -18.24
C HIS A 186 -3.25 15.24 -19.39
N GLY A 187 -2.92 14.93 -20.65
CA GLY A 187 -3.34 15.70 -21.82
C GLY A 187 -2.63 17.06 -21.94
N ILE A 188 -3.01 17.85 -22.97
CA ILE A 188 -2.51 19.22 -23.13
C ILE A 188 -3.31 20.12 -22.19
N LEU A 189 -2.76 20.39 -21.01
CA LEU A 189 -3.37 21.29 -20.05
C LEU A 189 -3.12 22.75 -20.43
N THR A 190 -4.17 23.49 -20.76
CA THR A 190 -4.15 24.95 -20.94
C THR A 190 -4.18 25.71 -19.59
N GLY A 191 -3.55 25.13 -18.55
CA GLY A 191 -3.58 25.58 -17.15
C GLY A 191 -2.19 25.87 -16.56
N SER A 192 -2.15 26.26 -15.27
CA SER A 192 -0.91 26.51 -14.53
C SER A 192 -0.20 25.20 -14.15
N ASP A 193 1.14 25.20 -14.17
CA ASP A 193 1.99 24.07 -13.76
C ASP A 193 1.59 23.47 -12.40
N LEU A 194 1.04 24.30 -11.49
CA LEU A 194 0.54 23.88 -10.19
C LEU A 194 -0.57 22.81 -10.27
N LYS A 195 -1.46 22.87 -11.28
CA LYS A 195 -2.51 21.86 -11.43
C LYS A 195 -1.92 20.50 -11.78
N VAL A 196 -0.89 20.49 -12.63
CA VAL A 196 -0.17 19.27 -13.00
C VAL A 196 0.48 18.66 -11.77
N GLU A 197 1.21 19.47 -10.99
CA GLU A 197 1.87 19.03 -9.76
C GLU A 197 0.91 18.36 -8.77
N VAL A 198 -0.23 19.01 -8.49
CA VAL A 198 -1.26 18.45 -7.58
C VAL A 198 -1.83 17.14 -8.11
N MET A 199 -2.06 17.03 -9.43
CA MET A 199 -2.56 15.80 -10.03
C MET A 199 -1.53 14.65 -9.95
N GLU A 200 -0.27 14.93 -10.27
CA GLU A 200 0.82 13.95 -10.19
C GLU A 200 0.99 13.46 -8.74
N GLU A 201 0.99 14.38 -7.76
CA GLU A 201 1.06 14.02 -6.34
C GLU A 201 -0.14 13.17 -5.91
N THR A 202 -1.35 13.53 -6.33
CA THR A 202 -2.57 12.77 -6.00
C THR A 202 -2.48 11.35 -6.56
N LEU A 203 -2.07 11.19 -7.82
CA LEU A 203 -1.89 9.88 -8.45
C LEU A 203 -0.80 9.03 -7.76
N LEU A 204 0.31 9.65 -7.38
CA LEU A 204 1.37 8.99 -6.61
C LEU A 204 0.84 8.47 -5.27
N ARG A 205 0.14 9.33 -4.52
CA ARG A 205 -0.44 8.97 -3.22
C ARG A 205 -1.48 7.86 -3.34
N ASP A 206 -2.34 7.95 -4.34
CA ASP A 206 -3.37 6.97 -4.63
C ASP A 206 -2.78 5.58 -4.90
N LEU A 207 -1.76 5.46 -5.76
CA LEU A 207 -1.09 4.19 -6.00
C LEU A 207 -0.34 3.70 -4.74
N THR A 208 0.37 4.61 -4.06
CA THR A 208 1.10 4.31 -2.82
C THR A 208 0.17 3.67 -1.79
N ARG A 209 -0.98 4.30 -1.54
CA ARG A 209 -1.99 3.85 -0.58
C ARG A 209 -2.58 2.50 -0.95
N GLU A 210 -2.78 2.21 -2.24
CA GLU A 210 -3.29 0.91 -2.67
C GLU A 210 -2.25 -0.21 -2.56
N ILE A 211 -0.98 0.04 -2.88
CA ILE A 211 0.09 -0.95 -2.65
C ILE A 211 0.25 -1.22 -1.15
N CYS A 212 0.19 -0.18 -0.32
CA CYS A 212 0.21 -0.35 1.13
C CYS A 212 -1.03 -1.09 1.64
N SER A 213 -2.20 -0.89 1.02
CA SER A 213 -3.44 -1.63 1.30
C SER A 213 -3.32 -3.12 0.97
N LEU A 214 -2.62 -3.45 -0.12
CA LEU A 214 -2.28 -4.83 -0.48
C LEU A 214 -1.40 -5.47 0.61
N LEU A 215 -0.36 -4.77 1.07
CA LEU A 215 0.51 -5.25 2.16
C LEU A 215 -0.26 -5.43 3.48
N SER A 216 -1.14 -4.48 3.82
CA SER A 216 -2.01 -4.58 4.99
C SER A 216 -2.98 -5.76 4.88
N THR A 217 -3.52 -6.02 3.68
CA THR A 217 -4.36 -7.20 3.40
C THR A 217 -3.57 -8.49 3.61
N ILE A 218 -2.36 -8.58 3.06
CA ILE A 218 -1.43 -9.71 3.24
C ILE A 218 -1.16 -9.96 4.72
N ALA A 219 -1.04 -8.91 5.53
CA ALA A 219 -0.82 -9.00 6.98
C ALA A 219 -2.11 -9.13 7.82
N SER A 220 -3.28 -9.19 7.20
CA SER A 220 -4.53 -9.26 7.93
C SER A 220 -4.62 -10.54 8.78
N PRO A 221 -5.31 -10.51 9.94
CA PRO A 221 -5.45 -11.69 10.79
C PRO A 221 -6.09 -12.88 10.07
N GLY A 222 -6.99 -12.65 9.11
CA GLY A 222 -7.64 -13.71 8.34
C GLY A 222 -6.67 -14.53 7.48
N LEU A 223 -5.63 -13.89 6.93
CA LEU A 223 -4.59 -14.55 6.12
C LEU A 223 -3.39 -15.03 6.95
N ASN A 224 -3.43 -14.80 8.25
CA ASN A 224 -2.36 -15.15 9.19
C ASN A 224 -2.92 -15.63 10.53
N ALA A 225 -4.02 -16.38 10.52
CA ALA A 225 -4.72 -16.80 11.74
C ALA A 225 -3.85 -17.66 12.67
N SER A 226 -2.77 -18.24 12.13
CA SER A 226 -1.77 -19.00 12.86
C SER A 226 -0.70 -18.16 13.56
N LEU A 227 -0.58 -16.86 13.27
CA LEU A 227 0.40 -16.01 13.94
C LEU A 227 -0.01 -15.77 15.39
N PRO A 228 0.86 -16.09 16.38
CA PRO A 228 0.56 -15.83 17.78
C PRO A 228 0.44 -14.32 18.06
N SER A 229 -0.43 -13.95 19.00
CA SER A 229 -0.45 -12.59 19.52
C SER A 229 0.76 -12.32 20.42
N LEU A 230 1.16 -11.06 20.53
CA LEU A 230 2.31 -10.64 21.33
C LEU A 230 2.18 -10.98 22.83
N GLU A 231 0.97 -11.18 23.34
CA GLU A 231 0.71 -11.63 24.71
C GLU A 231 1.34 -13.01 24.99
N HIS A 232 1.46 -13.85 23.96
CA HIS A 232 2.09 -15.17 24.06
C HIS A 232 3.63 -15.11 24.00
N ALA A 233 4.22 -13.98 23.59
CA ALA A 233 5.68 -13.83 23.44
C ALA A 233 6.43 -13.83 24.78
N GLY A 234 5.77 -13.48 25.90
CA GLY A 234 6.35 -13.47 27.24
C GLY A 234 6.81 -14.85 27.75
N HIS A 235 6.42 -15.94 27.08
CA HIS A 235 6.81 -17.32 27.41
C HIS A 235 7.87 -17.92 26.47
N VAL A 236 8.27 -17.21 25.41
CA VAL A 236 9.23 -17.71 24.41
C VAL A 236 10.65 -17.87 24.98
N GLY A 237 10.99 -17.12 26.05
CA GLY A 237 12.27 -17.25 26.76
C GLY A 237 12.49 -18.57 27.52
N ARG A 238 11.52 -19.50 27.52
CA ARG A 238 11.59 -20.79 28.24
C ARG A 238 11.02 -21.97 27.42
N ALA A 239 11.18 -21.95 26.10
CA ALA A 239 10.48 -22.91 25.24
C ALA A 239 11.27 -24.22 25.04
N ASP A 240 10.70 -25.33 25.52
CA ASP A 240 11.13 -26.71 25.27
C ASP A 240 11.02 -27.08 23.78
N THR A 241 11.80 -28.06 23.34
CA THR A 241 11.94 -28.55 21.96
C THR A 241 10.63 -29.02 21.27
N SER A 242 9.54 -29.21 22.01
CA SER A 242 8.20 -29.47 21.44
C SER A 242 7.56 -28.23 20.81
N SER A 243 7.86 -27.03 21.31
CA SER A 243 7.30 -25.75 20.83
C SER A 243 7.77 -25.36 19.42
N LEU A 244 8.94 -25.85 18.99
CA LEU A 244 9.53 -25.52 17.69
C LEU A 244 8.76 -26.16 16.53
N LYS A 245 8.20 -27.37 16.71
CA LYS A 245 7.39 -28.04 15.68
C LYS A 245 6.05 -27.34 15.43
N ASP A 246 5.46 -26.80 16.49
CA ASP A 246 4.23 -26.01 16.38
C ASP A 246 4.50 -24.69 15.64
N LEU A 247 5.68 -24.10 15.85
CA LEU A 247 6.10 -22.83 15.26
C LEU A 247 6.34 -22.91 13.74
N ASP A 248 6.96 -23.99 13.26
CA ASP A 248 7.12 -24.24 11.82
C ASP A 248 5.77 -24.51 11.14
N ALA A 249 4.83 -25.19 11.83
CA ALA A 249 3.47 -25.40 11.34
C ALA A 249 2.70 -24.07 11.26
N PHE A 250 2.80 -23.21 12.27
CA PHE A 250 2.15 -21.89 12.27
C PHE A 250 2.67 -20.97 11.16
N ALA A 251 3.98 -20.95 10.95
CA ALA A 251 4.61 -20.16 9.91
C ALA A 251 4.17 -20.63 8.52
N SER A 252 3.88 -21.92 8.33
CA SER A 252 3.52 -22.49 7.04
C SER A 252 2.13 -22.08 6.51
N SER A 253 1.24 -21.56 7.38
CA SER A 253 -0.07 -21.01 7.00
C SER A 253 -0.17 -19.48 7.11
N SER A 254 0.96 -18.79 7.24
CA SER A 254 1.01 -17.32 7.28
C SER A 254 1.36 -16.77 5.89
N MET A 255 0.50 -15.92 5.34
CA MET A 255 0.75 -15.23 4.07
C MET A 255 1.97 -14.32 4.12
N VAL A 256 2.18 -13.63 5.25
CA VAL A 256 3.39 -12.79 5.43
C VAL A 256 4.64 -13.67 5.40
N ASN A 257 4.63 -14.82 6.07
CA ASN A 257 5.76 -15.75 6.03
C ASN A 257 5.98 -16.34 4.64
N PHE A 258 4.92 -16.69 3.91
CA PHE A 258 5.01 -17.10 2.51
C PHE A 258 5.75 -16.03 1.69
N LEU A 259 5.32 -14.77 1.79
CA LEU A 259 5.95 -13.67 1.08
C LEU A 259 7.42 -13.51 1.43
N LEU A 260 7.78 -13.61 2.71
CA LEU A 260 9.15 -13.43 3.19
C LEU A 260 10.08 -14.61 2.86
N LYS A 261 9.55 -15.83 2.69
CA LYS A 261 10.32 -17.00 2.25
C LYS A 261 10.82 -16.86 0.82
N HIS A 262 10.08 -16.16 -0.02
CA HIS A 262 10.40 -15.93 -1.43
C HIS A 262 11.20 -14.65 -1.58
N LYS A 263 12.53 -14.74 -1.70
CA LYS A 263 13.42 -13.56 -1.81
C LYS A 263 13.01 -12.60 -2.94
N SER A 264 12.49 -13.16 -4.05
CA SER A 264 11.95 -12.44 -5.20
C SER A 264 10.79 -11.50 -4.83
N LEU A 265 10.01 -11.84 -3.81
CA LEU A 265 8.89 -11.05 -3.27
C LEU A 265 9.33 -10.22 -2.05
N ALA A 266 10.11 -10.81 -1.16
CA ALA A 266 10.50 -10.23 0.11
C ALA A 266 11.27 -8.91 -0.07
N ILE A 267 12.28 -8.89 -0.94
CA ILE A 267 13.15 -7.72 -1.13
C ILE A 267 12.34 -6.45 -1.50
N PRO A 268 11.55 -6.42 -2.60
CA PRO A 268 10.84 -5.21 -2.98
C PRO A 268 9.77 -4.80 -1.95
N VAL A 269 9.11 -5.77 -1.30
CA VAL A 269 8.08 -5.48 -0.30
C VAL A 269 8.66 -4.90 0.98
N LEU A 270 9.79 -5.42 1.45
CA LEU A 270 10.50 -4.87 2.60
C LEU A 270 11.03 -3.47 2.27
N GLN A 271 11.56 -3.23 1.06
CA GLN A 271 11.96 -1.89 0.62
C GLN A 271 10.81 -0.90 0.62
N ILE A 272 9.67 -1.24 0.00
CA ILE A 272 8.44 -0.41 0.05
C ILE A 272 8.06 -0.14 1.51
N SER A 273 8.10 -1.16 2.37
CA SER A 273 7.75 -1.03 3.78
C SER A 273 8.66 -0.05 4.53
N LEU A 274 9.97 -0.04 4.25
CA LEU A 274 10.92 0.90 4.87
C LEU A 274 10.70 2.32 4.35
N GLU A 275 10.63 2.47 3.02
CA GLU A 275 10.52 3.76 2.37
C GLU A 275 9.20 4.47 2.70
N ALA A 276 8.11 3.72 2.88
CA ALA A 276 6.82 4.28 3.25
C ALA A 276 6.86 5.11 4.54
N PHE A 277 7.71 4.77 5.52
CA PHE A 277 7.87 5.58 6.73
C PHE A 277 8.50 6.96 6.47
N SER A 278 9.22 7.11 5.34
CA SER A 278 9.81 8.37 4.89
C SER A 278 8.90 9.19 3.97
N TRP A 279 7.85 8.58 3.42
CA TRP A 279 6.89 9.25 2.55
C TRP A 279 5.91 10.07 3.38
N THR A 280 5.57 11.28 2.93
CA THR A 280 4.69 12.20 3.66
C THR A 280 3.20 11.83 3.48
N ASP A 281 2.85 10.55 3.63
CA ASP A 281 1.49 10.01 3.48
C ASP A 281 1.09 9.11 4.66
N SER A 282 0.35 9.67 5.61
CA SER A 282 -0.01 8.96 6.84
C SER A 282 -1.00 7.82 6.64
N GLU A 283 -1.82 7.86 5.58
CA GLU A 283 -2.74 6.78 5.25
C GLU A 283 -1.97 5.55 4.75
N ALA A 284 -0.95 5.76 3.91
CA ALA A 284 -0.03 4.72 3.50
C ALA A 284 0.75 4.14 4.70
N VAL A 285 1.31 5.00 5.56
CA VAL A 285 2.04 4.56 6.77
C VAL A 285 1.16 3.75 7.70
N THR A 286 -0.11 4.11 7.88
CA THR A 286 -1.06 3.33 8.69
C THR A 286 -1.19 1.89 8.18
N LYS A 287 -1.32 1.73 6.87
CA LYS A 287 -1.44 0.41 6.22
C LYS A 287 -0.15 -0.40 6.31
N VAL A 288 1.01 0.23 6.09
CA VAL A 288 2.33 -0.42 6.21
C VAL A 288 2.70 -0.76 7.65
N CYS A 289 2.26 0.03 8.63
CA CYS A 289 2.49 -0.25 10.04
C CYS A 289 1.87 -1.59 10.45
N ALA A 290 0.68 -1.93 9.93
CA ALA A 290 0.06 -3.24 10.15
C ALA A 290 0.89 -4.39 9.56
N PHE A 291 1.43 -4.20 8.35
CA PHE A 291 2.34 -5.17 7.74
C PHE A 291 3.63 -5.33 8.55
N SER A 292 4.24 -4.21 8.92
CA SER A 292 5.47 -4.17 9.73
C SER A 292 5.28 -4.86 11.08
N ALA A 293 4.12 -4.70 11.72
CA ALA A 293 3.80 -5.41 12.96
C ALA A 293 3.79 -6.94 12.77
N ALA A 294 3.21 -7.44 11.67
CA ALA A 294 3.25 -8.88 11.37
C ALA A 294 4.67 -9.38 11.08
N VAL A 295 5.50 -8.58 10.41
CA VAL A 295 6.93 -8.86 10.19
C VAL A 295 7.69 -8.94 11.52
N VAL A 296 7.42 -8.02 12.46
CA VAL A 296 7.99 -8.04 13.81
C VAL A 296 7.57 -9.31 14.56
N LEU A 297 6.29 -9.70 14.51
CA LEU A 297 5.83 -10.94 15.13
C LEU A 297 6.56 -12.16 14.57
N LEU A 298 6.75 -12.24 13.25
CA LEU A 298 7.53 -13.30 12.64
C LEU A 298 8.99 -13.30 13.12
N ALA A 299 9.64 -12.14 13.23
CA ALA A 299 10.99 -12.05 13.78
C ALA A 299 11.07 -12.51 15.25
N ILE A 300 10.03 -12.21 16.04
CA ILE A 300 9.96 -12.61 17.45
C ILE A 300 9.78 -14.11 17.58
N PHE A 301 8.82 -14.70 16.87
CA PHE A 301 8.48 -16.10 17.07
C PHE A 301 9.40 -17.05 16.29
N THR A 302 9.90 -16.65 15.11
CA THR A 302 10.81 -17.48 14.33
C THR A 302 12.27 -17.28 14.74
N ASN A 303 13.13 -18.25 14.42
CA ASN A 303 14.58 -18.14 14.56
C ASN A 303 15.25 -17.72 13.23
N ASN A 304 14.53 -16.96 12.39
CA ASN A 304 15.09 -16.44 11.14
C ASN A 304 16.02 -15.26 11.45
N VAL A 305 17.33 -15.49 11.35
CA VAL A 305 18.38 -14.51 11.67
C VAL A 305 18.33 -13.30 10.73
N ASP A 306 18.16 -13.52 9.43
CA ASP A 306 18.08 -12.43 8.43
C ASP A 306 16.90 -11.50 8.72
N LEU A 307 15.75 -12.08 9.09
CA LEU A 307 14.56 -11.33 9.44
C LEU A 307 14.73 -10.56 10.76
N MET A 308 15.35 -11.18 11.76
CA MET A 308 15.64 -10.55 13.03
C MET A 308 16.61 -9.38 12.87
N GLU A 309 17.66 -9.52 12.05
CA GLU A 309 18.61 -8.44 11.73
C GLU A 309 17.90 -7.28 11.01
N TYR A 310 17.10 -7.59 9.99
CA TYR A 310 16.31 -6.59 9.25
C TYR A 310 15.38 -5.81 10.19
N VAL A 311 14.64 -6.51 11.05
CA VAL A 311 13.71 -5.85 11.98
C VAL A 311 14.45 -4.98 12.99
N SER A 312 15.55 -5.50 13.54
CA SER A 312 16.32 -4.87 14.61
C SER A 312 17.11 -3.65 14.16
N ARG A 313 17.54 -3.62 12.89
CA ARG A 313 18.31 -2.51 12.33
C ARG A 313 17.47 -1.62 11.42
N ASP A 314 17.03 -2.18 10.30
CA ASP A 314 16.51 -1.40 9.17
C ASP A 314 15.08 -0.92 9.46
N LEU A 315 14.18 -1.83 9.87
CA LEU A 315 12.80 -1.46 10.23
C LEU A 315 12.76 -0.56 11.47
N PHE A 316 13.54 -0.88 12.50
CA PHE A 316 13.54 -0.07 13.72
C PHE A 316 13.98 1.38 13.45
N SER A 317 15.04 1.54 12.65
CA SER A 317 15.51 2.86 12.23
C SER A 317 14.43 3.60 11.42
N ALA A 318 13.81 2.93 10.44
CA ALA A 318 12.76 3.53 9.62
C ALA A 318 11.54 3.98 10.44
N VAL A 319 11.11 3.19 11.43
CA VAL A 319 9.99 3.56 12.32
C VAL A 319 10.32 4.80 13.16
N ILE A 320 11.54 4.88 13.71
CA ILE A 320 11.99 6.07 14.46
C ILE A 320 12.08 7.30 13.55
N GLN A 321 12.62 7.15 12.33
CA GLN A 321 12.66 8.23 11.35
C GLN A 321 11.26 8.68 10.94
N GLY A 322 10.30 7.76 10.80
CA GLY A 322 8.91 8.08 10.52
C GLY A 322 8.25 8.94 11.59
N LEU A 323 8.68 8.85 12.86
CA LEU A 323 8.23 9.72 13.94
C LEU A 323 8.74 11.17 13.82
N ALA A 324 9.76 11.42 12.99
CA ALA A 324 10.25 12.77 12.70
C ALA A 324 9.34 13.54 11.72
N LEU A 325 8.45 12.84 11.00
CA LEU A 325 7.53 13.44 10.04
C LEU A 325 6.21 13.85 10.70
N GLU A 326 5.82 15.12 10.53
CA GLU A 326 4.59 15.65 11.12
C GLU A 326 3.32 14.99 10.55
N SER A 327 3.35 14.59 9.27
CA SER A 327 2.24 13.86 8.63
C SER A 327 1.83 12.61 9.43
N ASN A 328 2.77 11.97 10.10
CA ASN A 328 2.57 10.72 10.84
C ASN A 328 2.01 10.93 12.26
N ALA A 329 1.56 12.15 12.61
CA ALA A 329 1.02 12.45 13.94
C ALA A 329 -0.13 11.51 14.36
N VAL A 330 -1.02 11.18 13.41
CA VAL A 330 -2.20 10.31 13.64
C VAL A 330 -1.79 8.88 14.02
N ILE A 331 -0.74 8.35 13.38
CA ILE A 331 -0.26 6.98 13.57
C ILE A 331 0.89 6.88 14.59
N SER A 332 1.35 8.01 15.13
CA SER A 332 2.51 8.09 16.03
C SER A 332 2.43 7.17 17.25
N ALA A 333 1.23 6.93 17.78
CA ALA A 333 1.02 6.01 18.88
C ALA A 333 1.37 4.57 18.49
N ASP A 334 1.05 4.14 17.27
CA ASP A 334 1.33 2.78 16.80
C ASP A 334 2.79 2.61 16.43
N LEU A 335 3.43 3.65 15.85
CA LEU A 335 4.88 3.66 15.62
C LEU A 335 5.70 3.53 16.92
N VAL A 336 5.28 4.21 17.99
CA VAL A 336 5.90 4.04 19.32
C VAL A 336 5.65 2.64 19.87
N SER A 337 4.46 2.07 19.64
CA SER A 337 4.17 0.69 20.06
C SER A 337 5.08 -0.29 19.35
N LEU A 338 5.23 -0.16 18.04
CA LEU A 338 6.10 -0.99 17.22
C LEU A 338 7.57 -0.87 17.66
N SER A 339 8.02 0.35 17.96
CA SER A 339 9.36 0.61 18.54
C SER A 339 9.56 -0.11 19.88
N ARG A 340 8.55 -0.06 20.76
CA ARG A 340 8.56 -0.78 22.05
C ARG A 340 8.64 -2.29 21.85
N ASP A 341 7.86 -2.83 20.92
CA ASP A 341 7.81 -4.27 20.65
C ASP A 341 9.16 -4.76 20.12
N ILE A 342 9.75 -4.06 19.14
CA ILE A 342 11.09 -4.39 18.62
C ILE A 342 12.12 -4.40 19.75
N PHE A 343 12.18 -3.34 20.56
CA PHE A 343 13.20 -3.26 21.61
C PHE A 343 13.02 -4.35 22.67
N ILE A 344 11.81 -4.53 23.21
CA ILE A 344 11.59 -5.45 24.33
C ILE A 344 11.84 -6.91 23.95
N TYR A 345 11.39 -7.33 22.77
CA TYR A 345 11.46 -8.74 22.40
C TYR A 345 12.73 -9.12 21.64
N LEU A 346 13.43 -8.16 21.03
CA LEU A 346 14.61 -8.46 20.20
C LEU A 346 15.93 -7.96 20.76
N CYS A 347 15.96 -6.97 21.68
CA CYS A 347 17.23 -6.40 22.18
C CYS A 347 18.14 -7.44 22.85
N ASN A 348 17.58 -8.46 23.51
CA ASN A 348 18.37 -9.55 24.13
C ASN A 348 18.82 -10.62 23.14
N ARG A 349 18.30 -10.60 21.90
CA ARG A 349 18.55 -11.61 20.86
C ARG A 349 19.42 -11.06 19.73
N ASP A 350 19.35 -9.76 19.49
CA ASP A 350 20.12 -9.04 18.49
C ASP A 350 20.64 -7.73 19.09
N PRO A 351 21.92 -7.35 18.89
CA PRO A 351 22.47 -6.11 19.42
C PRO A 351 21.99 -4.85 18.66
N GLY A 352 21.30 -5.02 17.53
CA GLY A 352 20.78 -3.98 16.66
C GLY A 352 19.91 -2.95 17.37
N PRO A 353 18.86 -3.33 18.14
CA PRO A 353 17.97 -2.36 18.75
C PRO A 353 18.71 -1.46 19.75
N TRP A 354 19.65 -2.03 20.51
CA TRP A 354 20.50 -1.29 21.42
C TRP A 354 21.40 -0.30 20.67
N LYS A 355 22.07 -0.73 19.59
CA LYS A 355 22.93 0.12 18.75
C LYS A 355 22.15 1.25 18.09
N ILE A 356 20.94 0.98 17.58
CA ILE A 356 20.07 1.98 16.96
C ILE A 356 19.70 3.05 17.98
N LEU A 357 19.24 2.66 19.17
CA LEU A 357 18.94 3.64 20.21
C LEU A 357 20.19 4.44 20.57
N LEU A 358 21.34 3.79 20.83
CA LEU A 358 22.60 4.49 21.14
C LEU A 358 23.05 5.47 20.06
N SER A 359 22.73 5.22 18.79
CA SER A 359 23.08 6.11 17.67
C SER A 359 22.30 7.42 17.65
N LEU A 360 21.26 7.56 18.48
CA LEU A 360 20.45 8.79 18.56
C LEU A 360 21.27 9.94 19.17
N PRO A 361 21.09 11.19 18.69
CA PRO A 361 22.04 12.27 18.89
C PRO A 361 22.16 12.80 20.32
N CYS A 362 21.14 12.59 21.17
CA CYS A 362 21.02 13.26 22.47
C CYS A 362 21.02 12.30 23.67
N ILE A 363 21.63 11.11 23.55
CA ILE A 363 21.74 10.16 24.66
C ILE A 363 23.17 9.68 24.90
N SER A 364 23.42 9.29 26.15
CA SER A 364 24.60 8.54 26.57
C SER A 364 24.27 7.06 26.84
N PRO A 365 25.29 6.18 26.92
CA PRO A 365 25.10 4.80 27.36
C PRO A 365 24.39 4.67 28.72
N ASN A 366 24.63 5.60 29.65
CA ASN A 366 24.00 5.60 30.96
C ASN A 366 22.50 5.86 30.89
N ASP A 367 22.06 6.73 29.97
CA ASP A 367 20.64 7.02 29.78
C ASP A 367 19.89 5.79 29.24
N LEU A 368 20.53 5.05 28.31
CA LEU A 368 19.99 3.82 27.77
C LEU A 368 19.89 2.72 28.86
N HIS A 369 20.91 2.56 29.70
CA HIS A 369 20.85 1.63 30.82
C HIS A 369 19.76 2.00 31.86
N ALA A 370 19.59 3.29 32.17
CA ALA A 370 18.51 3.74 33.04
C ALA A 370 17.13 3.44 32.45
N PHE A 371 16.99 3.57 31.12
CA PHE A 371 15.77 3.19 30.40
C PHE A 371 15.50 1.68 30.47
N GLU A 372 16.52 0.84 30.26
CA GLU A 372 16.42 -0.61 30.42
C GLU A 372 16.00 -0.99 31.84
N GLU A 373 16.63 -0.38 32.87
CA GLU A 373 16.27 -0.61 34.27
C GLU A 373 14.80 -0.22 34.54
N ALA A 374 14.34 0.91 34.01
CA ALA A 374 12.95 1.34 34.12
C ALA A 374 11.97 0.35 33.44
N LEU A 375 12.34 -0.21 32.28
CA LEU A 375 11.54 -1.22 31.60
C LEU A 375 11.42 -2.51 32.41
N THR A 376 12.48 -2.95 33.11
CA THR A 376 12.41 -4.16 33.96
C THR A 376 11.47 -4.01 35.16
N LYS A 377 11.21 -2.77 35.59
CA LYS A 377 10.34 -2.46 36.75
C LYS A 377 8.85 -2.46 36.42
N THR A 378 8.47 -2.55 35.14
CA THR A 378 7.06 -2.58 34.73
C THR A 378 6.81 -3.69 33.71
N ALA A 379 5.76 -4.49 33.94
CA ALA A 379 5.25 -5.45 32.98
C ALA A 379 4.10 -4.88 32.12
N SER A 380 3.64 -3.65 32.40
CA SER A 380 2.49 -3.04 31.73
C SER A 380 2.88 -2.56 30.33
N PRO A 381 2.28 -3.10 29.24
CA PRO A 381 2.58 -2.67 27.88
C PRO A 381 2.33 -1.18 27.67
N LYS A 382 1.33 -0.62 28.36
CA LYS A 382 0.99 0.80 28.30
C LYS A 382 2.08 1.67 28.94
N GLU A 383 2.62 1.26 30.09
CA GLU A 383 3.70 1.99 30.75
C GLU A 383 5.01 1.88 29.98
N GLN A 384 5.33 0.69 29.46
CA GLN A 384 6.49 0.48 28.60
C GLN A 384 6.42 1.32 27.31
N LYS A 385 5.24 1.43 26.69
CA LYS A 385 5.00 2.33 25.56
C LYS A 385 5.25 3.79 25.94
N GLN A 386 4.81 4.22 27.12
CA GLN A 386 5.05 5.57 27.61
C GLN A 386 6.54 5.82 27.90
N LEU A 387 7.25 4.85 28.48
CA LEU A 387 8.70 4.92 28.69
C LEU A 387 9.42 5.04 27.34
N MET A 388 9.07 4.22 26.35
CA MET A 388 9.63 4.29 25.00
C MET A 388 9.39 5.67 24.37
N LYS A 389 8.18 6.21 24.47
CA LYS A 389 7.86 7.57 24.00
C LYS A 389 8.76 8.63 24.65
N SER A 390 8.87 8.61 25.98
CA SER A 390 9.68 9.57 26.72
C SER A 390 11.16 9.45 26.38
N PHE A 391 11.67 8.23 26.26
CA PHE A 391 13.06 7.96 25.87
C PHE A 391 13.36 8.48 24.47
N LEU A 392 12.53 8.16 23.48
CA LEU A 392 12.72 8.61 22.10
C LEU A 392 12.69 10.14 21.98
N LEU A 393 11.83 10.83 22.74
CA LEU A 393 11.82 12.30 22.79
C LEU A 393 13.10 12.87 23.38
N LEU A 394 13.61 12.28 24.48
CA LEU A 394 14.87 12.68 25.08
C LEU A 394 16.05 12.43 24.13
N ALA A 395 16.11 11.23 23.55
CA ALA A 395 17.19 10.76 22.67
C ALA A 395 17.32 11.55 21.36
N THR A 396 16.25 12.19 20.93
CA THR A 396 16.22 12.98 19.69
C THR A 396 16.18 14.49 19.92
N GLY A 397 16.25 14.95 21.18
CA GLY A 397 16.14 16.37 21.49
C GLY A 397 14.77 16.97 21.16
N ASN A 398 13.69 16.19 21.31
CA ASN A 398 12.30 16.53 20.95
C ASN A 398 12.05 16.79 19.46
N ASN A 399 12.89 16.29 18.56
CA ASN A 399 12.73 16.48 17.11
C ASN A 399 11.70 15.55 16.44
N LEU A 400 11.01 14.71 17.21
CA LEU A 400 9.96 13.81 16.71
C LEU A 400 8.62 14.55 16.54
N LYS A 401 8.48 15.25 15.40
CA LYS A 401 7.33 16.12 15.11
C LYS A 401 5.97 15.41 15.20
N ALA A 402 5.91 14.14 14.83
CA ALA A 402 4.68 13.34 14.93
C ALA A 402 4.13 13.31 16.38
N LEU A 403 5.03 13.23 17.37
CA LEU A 403 4.67 13.16 18.79
C LEU A 403 4.30 14.53 19.38
N ALA A 404 4.81 15.61 18.79
CA ALA A 404 4.46 16.97 19.18
C ALA A 404 3.08 17.38 18.64
N ALA A 405 2.80 17.11 17.36
CA ALA A 405 1.54 17.46 16.70
C ALA A 405 0.32 16.75 17.31
N GLN A 406 0.47 15.54 17.84
CA GLN A 406 -0.60 14.83 18.55
C GLN A 406 -1.14 15.63 19.76
N LYS A 407 -0.29 16.41 20.44
CA LYS A 407 -0.73 17.28 21.55
C LYS A 407 -1.65 18.39 21.04
N CYS A 408 -1.38 18.95 19.87
CA CYS A 408 -2.21 20.00 19.25
C CYS A 408 -3.54 19.45 18.74
N VAL A 409 -3.54 18.28 18.08
CA VAL A 409 -4.77 17.65 17.56
C VAL A 409 -5.74 17.30 18.70
N ASN A 410 -5.24 16.73 19.80
CA ASN A 410 -6.06 16.40 20.97
C ASN A 410 -6.63 17.64 21.69
N ILE A 411 -5.96 18.80 21.59
CA ILE A 411 -6.49 20.06 22.11
C ILE A 411 -7.65 20.56 21.24
N ILE A 412 -7.55 20.44 19.91
CA ILE A 412 -8.56 20.92 18.97
C ILE A 412 -9.82 20.05 19.00
N THR A 413 -9.70 18.72 19.07
CA THR A 413 -10.86 17.81 19.16
C THR A 413 -11.66 18.01 20.44
N ASN A 414 -11.02 18.47 21.52
CA ASN A 414 -11.70 18.80 22.77
C ASN A 414 -12.45 20.15 22.75
N VAL A 415 -12.33 20.93 21.67
CA VAL A 415 -12.95 22.25 21.52
C VAL A 415 -14.17 22.24 20.57
N THR A 416 -14.45 21.15 19.86
CA THR A 416 -15.48 21.16 18.78
C THR A 416 -16.87 20.61 19.09
N ASP A 417 -17.23 20.31 20.35
CA ASP A 417 -18.58 19.80 20.72
C ASP A 417 -19.38 20.73 21.65
N LYS A 418 -19.23 22.06 21.52
CA LYS A 418 -19.96 23.01 22.39
C LYS A 418 -20.80 24.10 21.73
N HIS A 419 -21.05 24.06 20.42
CA HIS A 419 -22.02 24.97 19.80
C HIS A 419 -23.03 24.25 18.93
N SER A 420 -24.11 23.77 19.57
CA SER A 420 -25.44 23.57 18.96
C SER A 420 -26.51 23.46 20.06
N ILE A 421 -26.70 24.53 20.84
CA ILE A 421 -27.97 24.80 21.54
C ILE A 421 -28.21 26.32 21.46
N PHE A 422 -29.46 26.69 21.16
CA PHE A 422 -30.04 28.02 20.88
C PHE A 422 -29.85 28.47 19.41
N HIS A 423 -30.90 28.66 18.60
CA HIS A 423 -32.28 29.06 18.88
C HIS A 423 -33.27 28.46 17.88
#